data_AF-A0A8H5GGD9-F1
#
_entry.id   AF-A0A8H5GGD9-F1
#
_cell.length_a   1.000
_cell.length_b   1.000
_cell.length_c   1.000
_cell.angle_alpha   90.00
_cell.angle_beta   90.00
_cell.angle_gamma   90.00
#
_symmetry.space_group_name_H-M   'P 1'
#
loop_
_entity.id
_entity.type
_entity.pdbx_description
1 polymer ?
#
loop_
_entity_poly.entity_id
_entity_poly.type
_entity_poly.pdbx_seq_one_letter_code
_entity_poly.pdbx_strand_id
1 'polypeptide(L)'
;MSLDNPNKLVEEFKKSGEFDRIRRELLAQFQGSEGLAAFKSRIEDVARQRLTNDHNLLYMPQEFIHRELMQEIDRFPIVERSTSELPMLNDPAFSTRINGSLEKLLLNQGIPMQTKQVDQEKPHDAQRPNTQPNNERDKDSRLAPSDGEAKQEEPSRTPKILSETIEKPSVASVQEQNATNQDPDSMDVDG
;
A
#
# COMPACT_ATOMS: atom_id res chain seq x y z
N MET A 1 10.53 10.89 -29.96
CA MET A 1 11.71 10.72 -29.07
C MET A 1 11.96 9.23 -28.97
N SER A 2 13.14 8.72 -29.31
CA SER A 2 13.35 7.27 -29.27
C SER A 2 13.33 6.73 -27.83
N LEU A 3 12.50 5.73 -27.58
CA LEU A 3 12.33 5.07 -26.29
C LEU A 3 13.38 3.96 -26.13
N ASP A 4 14.63 4.36 -25.94
CA ASP A 4 15.77 3.42 -25.90
C ASP A 4 16.06 2.88 -24.50
N ASN A 5 15.33 3.35 -23.48
CA ASN A 5 15.56 3.03 -22.07
C ASN A 5 14.21 2.90 -21.32
N PRO A 6 14.03 1.88 -20.47
CA PRO A 6 12.84 1.74 -19.62
C PRO A 6 12.48 3.01 -18.82
N ASN A 7 13.46 3.78 -18.38
CA ASN A 7 13.21 5.05 -17.67
C ASN A 7 12.50 6.07 -18.57
N LYS A 8 12.86 6.15 -19.85
CA LYS A 8 12.19 7.04 -20.82
C LYS A 8 10.74 6.61 -21.04
N LEU A 9 10.47 5.30 -21.04
CA LEU A 9 9.10 4.78 -21.17
C LEU A 9 8.23 5.23 -19.99
N VAL A 10 8.76 5.14 -18.77
CA VAL A 10 8.07 5.60 -17.57
C VAL A 10 7.84 7.12 -17.61
N GLU A 11 8.83 7.89 -18.08
CA GLU A 11 8.66 9.34 -18.22
C GLU A 11 7.59 9.72 -19.25
N GLU A 12 7.59 9.09 -20.42
CA GLU A 12 6.57 9.34 -21.44
C GLU A 12 5.18 8.87 -20.96
N PHE A 13 5.10 7.76 -20.21
CA PHE A 13 3.87 7.31 -19.57
C PHE A 13 3.36 8.26 -18.49
N LYS A 14 4.26 8.92 -17.75
CA LYS A 14 3.88 10.00 -16.83
C LYS A 14 3.38 11.22 -17.61
N LYS A 15 4.06 11.60 -18.69
CA LYS A 15 3.66 12.74 -19.55
C LYS A 15 2.33 12.53 -20.26
N SER A 16 1.94 11.29 -20.56
CA SER A 16 0.63 11.00 -21.18
C SER A 16 -0.56 11.26 -20.25
N GLY A 17 -0.31 11.43 -18.95
CA GLY A 17 -1.36 11.67 -17.94
C GLY A 17 -2.08 10.40 -17.49
N GLU A 18 -1.68 9.21 -17.96
CA GLU A 18 -2.25 7.94 -17.52
C GLU A 18 -1.96 7.68 -16.03
N PHE A 19 -0.80 8.11 -15.53
CA PHE A 19 -0.47 7.99 -14.11
C PHE A 19 -1.46 8.78 -13.23
N ASP A 20 -1.78 10.01 -13.61
CA ASP A 20 -2.75 10.84 -12.89
C ASP A 20 -4.18 10.31 -13.04
N ARG A 21 -4.51 9.75 -14.20
CA ARG A 21 -5.80 9.07 -14.39
C ARG A 21 -5.94 7.88 -13.44
N ILE A 22 -4.93 7.00 -13.38
CA ILE A 22 -4.91 5.85 -12.48
C ILE A 22 -4.99 6.31 -11.02
N ARG A 23 -4.24 7.35 -10.64
CA ARG A 23 -4.30 7.94 -9.30
C ARG A 23 -5.72 8.41 -8.94
N ARG A 24 -6.40 9.12 -9.85
CA ARG A 24 -7.78 9.59 -9.64
C ARG A 24 -8.77 8.43 -9.56
N GLU A 25 -8.64 7.44 -10.44
CA GLU A 25 -9.49 6.25 -10.45
C GLU A 25 -9.34 5.45 -9.14
N LEU A 26 -8.09 5.23 -8.70
CA LEU A 26 -7.79 4.56 -7.44
C LEU A 26 -8.38 5.30 -6.25
N LEU A 27 -8.23 6.63 -6.21
CA LEU A 27 -8.80 7.44 -5.14
C LEU A 27 -10.33 7.40 -5.12
N ALA A 28 -10.97 7.53 -6.29
CA ALA A 28 -12.42 7.49 -6.42
C ALA A 28 -12.98 6.13 -5.97
N GLN A 29 -12.33 5.03 -6.37
CA GLN A 29 -12.75 3.71 -5.93
C GLN A 29 -12.51 3.48 -4.45
N PHE A 30 -11.38 3.93 -3.92
CA PHE A 30 -11.12 3.86 -2.49
C PHE A 30 -12.21 4.60 -1.70
N GLN A 31 -12.57 5.81 -2.12
CA GLN A 31 -13.61 6.62 -1.48
C GLN A 31 -15.00 6.00 -1.56
N GLY A 32 -15.33 5.31 -2.66
CA GLY A 32 -16.59 4.60 -2.84
C GLY A 32 -16.63 3.18 -2.24
N SER A 33 -15.50 2.68 -1.75
CA SER A 33 -15.38 1.32 -1.20
C SER A 33 -15.62 1.26 0.30
N GLU A 34 -15.93 0.05 0.80
CA GLU A 34 -15.92 -0.25 2.24
C GLU A 34 -14.53 -0.04 2.87
N GLY A 35 -13.47 -0.05 2.06
CA GLY A 35 -12.10 0.20 2.49
C GLY A 35 -11.91 1.57 3.15
N LEU A 36 -12.67 2.60 2.75
CA LEU A 36 -12.61 3.92 3.41
C LEU A 36 -13.18 3.86 4.84
N ALA A 37 -14.24 3.09 5.08
CA ALA A 37 -14.83 2.94 6.41
C ALA A 37 -13.87 2.19 7.34
N ALA A 38 -13.28 1.08 6.86
CA ALA A 38 -12.25 0.35 7.59
C ALA A 38 -11.01 1.22 7.88
N PHE A 39 -10.58 2.03 6.92
CA PHE A 39 -9.48 2.99 7.09
C PHE A 39 -9.76 4.01 8.19
N LYS A 40 -10.95 4.63 8.18
CA LYS A 40 -11.37 5.57 9.23
C LYS A 40 -11.43 4.90 10.60
N SER A 41 -12.00 3.70 10.69
CA SER A 41 -12.03 2.93 11.94
C SER A 41 -10.63 2.69 12.50
N ARG A 42 -9.68 2.26 11.66
CA ARG A 42 -8.28 2.04 12.08
C ARG A 42 -7.63 3.33 12.59
N ILE A 43 -7.87 4.47 11.94
CA ILE A 43 -7.37 5.78 12.42
C ILE A 43 -7.97 6.12 13.79
N GLU A 44 -9.29 5.95 13.94
CA GLU A 44 -9.96 6.20 15.21
C GLU A 44 -9.43 5.29 16.32
N ASP A 45 -9.18 4.01 16.02
CA ASP A 45 -8.65 3.05 16.97
C ASP A 45 -7.24 3.44 17.44
N VAL A 46 -6.37 3.84 16.52
CA VAL A 46 -5.02 4.35 16.85
C VAL A 46 -5.11 5.61 17.71
N ALA A 47 -5.97 6.55 17.34
CA ALA A 47 -6.14 7.79 18.11
C ALA A 47 -6.68 7.52 19.52
N ARG A 48 -7.69 6.65 19.65
CA ARG A 48 -8.25 6.24 20.95
C ARG A 48 -7.21 5.51 21.79
N GLN A 49 -6.44 4.61 21.19
CA GLN A 49 -5.36 3.91 21.87
C GLN A 49 -4.30 4.88 22.40
N ARG A 50 -3.91 5.88 21.60
CA ARG A 50 -2.95 6.91 22.02
C ARG A 50 -3.45 7.74 23.20
N LEU A 51 -4.71 8.19 23.16
CA LEU A 51 -5.34 8.96 24.26
C LEU A 51 -5.58 8.13 25.52
N THR A 52 -5.85 6.84 25.36
CA THR A 52 -6.03 5.91 26.49
C THR A 52 -4.68 5.57 27.14
N ASN A 53 -3.62 5.47 26.36
CA ASN A 53 -2.28 5.16 26.88
C ASN A 53 -1.58 6.38 27.50
N ASP A 54 -1.83 7.58 26.98
CA ASP A 54 -1.23 8.83 27.48
C ASP A 54 -2.31 9.80 27.97
N HIS A 55 -2.70 9.63 29.23
CA HIS A 55 -3.68 10.52 29.88
C HIS A 55 -3.16 11.95 30.07
N ASN A 56 -1.85 12.19 30.02
CA ASN A 56 -1.31 13.55 30.11
C ASN A 56 -1.63 14.35 28.84
N LEU A 57 -1.78 13.66 27.71
CA LEU A 57 -2.12 14.25 26.43
C LEU A 57 -3.50 14.96 26.48
N LEU A 58 -4.44 14.47 27.30
CA LEU A 58 -5.77 15.07 27.46
C LEU A 58 -5.75 16.47 28.10
N TYR A 59 -4.69 16.81 28.82
CA TYR A 59 -4.54 18.11 29.49
C TYR A 59 -3.69 19.11 28.68
N MET A 60 -3.19 18.69 27.51
CA MET A 60 -2.38 19.53 26.64
C MET A 60 -3.25 20.40 25.73
N PRO A 61 -2.71 21.51 25.18
CA PRO A 61 -3.39 22.30 24.18
C PRO A 61 -3.76 21.47 22.93
N GLN A 62 -4.90 21.78 22.32
CA GLN A 62 -5.44 21.04 21.18
C GLN A 62 -4.44 20.87 20.02
N GLU A 63 -3.65 21.90 19.72
CA GLU A 63 -2.62 21.86 18.67
C GLU A 63 -1.55 20.79 18.95
N PHE A 64 -1.18 20.61 20.22
CA PHE A 64 -0.21 19.60 20.63
C PHE A 64 -0.80 18.20 20.50
N ILE A 65 -2.05 18.02 20.94
CA ILE A 65 -2.78 16.75 20.80
C ILE A 65 -2.89 16.36 19.32
N HIS A 66 -3.31 17.29 18.46
CA HIS A 66 -3.48 17.02 17.04
C HIS A 66 -2.14 16.61 16.39
N ARG A 67 -1.05 17.32 16.70
CA ARG A 67 0.28 16.99 16.18
C ARG A 67 0.74 15.60 16.65
N GLU A 68 0.57 15.27 17.92
CA GLU A 68 0.95 13.96 18.47
C GLU A 68 0.12 12.83 17.85
N LEU A 69 -1.19 13.02 17.68
CA LEU A 69 -2.06 12.04 17.04
C LEU A 69 -1.69 11.83 15.57
N MET A 70 -1.40 12.90 14.84
CA MET A 70 -0.94 12.80 13.44
C MET A 70 0.40 12.04 13.35
N GLN A 71 1.36 12.33 14.22
CA GLN A 71 2.63 11.61 14.27
C GLN A 71 2.43 10.13 14.61
N GLU A 72 1.50 9.80 15.51
CA GLU A 72 1.21 8.42 15.86
C GLU A 72 0.53 7.68 14.70
N ILE A 73 -0.41 8.32 14.01
CA ILE A 73 -1.04 7.77 12.80
C ILE A 73 0.00 7.48 11.72
N ASP A 74 0.94 8.40 11.49
CA ASP A 74 2.00 8.25 10.48
C ASP A 74 2.96 7.08 10.77
N ARG A 75 3.05 6.60 12.02
CA ARG A 75 3.85 5.41 12.37
C ARG A 75 3.25 4.12 11.86
N PHE A 76 1.94 4.11 11.62
CA PHE A 76 1.24 2.94 11.10
C PHE A 76 1.08 3.08 9.60
N PRO A 77 1.49 2.08 8.78
CA PRO A 77 1.27 2.09 7.33
C PRO A 77 -0.20 1.77 6.99
N ILE A 78 -1.13 2.55 7.53
CA ILE A 78 -2.58 2.33 7.41
C ILE A 78 -3.02 2.54 5.97
N VAL A 79 -2.48 3.57 5.31
CA VAL A 79 -2.81 3.93 3.93
C VAL A 79 -2.33 2.83 2.96
N GLU A 80 -1.09 2.37 3.11
CA GLU A 80 -0.51 1.33 2.27
C GLU A 80 -1.28 0.02 2.40
N ARG A 81 -1.65 -0.37 3.62
CA ARG A 81 -2.47 -1.57 3.85
C ARG A 81 -3.86 -1.41 3.23
N SER A 82 -4.55 -0.32 3.53
CA SER A 82 -5.90 -0.08 3.02
C SER A 82 -5.98 0.06 1.49
N THR A 83 -4.92 0.56 0.84
CA THR A 83 -4.87 0.63 -0.63
C THR A 83 -4.44 -0.68 -1.27
N SER A 84 -3.59 -1.49 -0.62
CA SER A 84 -3.20 -2.82 -1.11
C SER A 84 -4.35 -3.83 -1.11
N GLU A 85 -5.33 -3.65 -0.22
CA GLU A 85 -6.52 -4.49 -0.10
C GLU A 85 -7.60 -4.15 -1.16
N LEU A 86 -7.36 -3.17 -2.05
CA LEU A 86 -8.34 -2.77 -3.05
C LEU A 86 -8.56 -3.85 -4.13
N PRO A 87 -9.81 -4.31 -4.35
CA PRO A 87 -10.12 -5.34 -5.34
C PRO A 87 -9.68 -4.98 -6.78
N MET A 88 -9.66 -3.68 -7.12
CA MET A 88 -9.25 -3.21 -8.44
C MET A 88 -7.81 -3.56 -8.80
N LEU A 89 -6.91 -3.58 -7.83
CA LEU A 89 -5.51 -3.93 -8.11
C LEU A 89 -5.36 -5.41 -8.49
N ASN A 90 -6.33 -6.24 -8.08
CA ASN A 90 -6.40 -7.66 -8.43
C ASN A 90 -7.28 -7.92 -9.67
N ASP A 91 -7.88 -6.90 -10.26
CA ASP A 91 -8.73 -7.02 -11.45
C ASP A 91 -7.87 -7.15 -12.72
N PRO A 92 -7.96 -8.26 -13.49
CA PRO A 92 -7.27 -8.40 -14.77
C PRO A 92 -7.65 -7.34 -15.80
N ALA A 93 -8.85 -6.75 -15.71
CA ALA A 93 -9.25 -5.66 -16.60
C ALA A 93 -8.44 -4.39 -16.33
N PHE A 94 -8.01 -4.15 -15.08
CA PHE A 94 -7.16 -3.02 -14.73
C PHE A 94 -5.77 -3.12 -15.38
N SER A 95 -5.11 -4.27 -15.27
CA SER A 95 -3.80 -4.49 -15.93
C SER A 95 -3.91 -4.45 -17.45
N THR A 96 -5.01 -4.95 -18.03
CA THR A 96 -5.28 -4.86 -19.47
C THR A 96 -5.41 -3.40 -19.93
N ARG A 97 -6.07 -2.52 -19.16
CA ARG A 97 -6.16 -1.08 -19.47
C ARG A 97 -4.79 -0.41 -19.45
N ILE A 98 -3.96 -0.72 -18.45
CA ILE A 98 -2.59 -0.20 -18.36
C ILE A 98 -1.76 -0.66 -19.56
N ASN A 99 -1.76 -1.96 -19.84
CA ASN A 99 -1.02 -2.52 -20.97
C ASN A 99 -1.49 -1.90 -22.30
N GLY A 100 -2.79 -1.74 -22.52
CA GLY A 100 -3.31 -1.07 -23.72
C GLY A 100 -2.87 0.40 -23.83
N SER A 101 -2.73 1.12 -22.72
CA SER A 101 -2.21 2.49 -22.73
C SER A 101 -0.70 2.55 -23.00
N LEU A 102 0.07 1.58 -22.50
CA LEU A 102 1.50 1.41 -22.81
C LEU A 102 1.71 1.05 -24.27
N GLU A 103 0.93 0.12 -24.82
CA GLU A 103 0.97 -0.26 -26.24
C GLU A 103 0.71 0.94 -27.14
N LYS A 104 -0.33 1.74 -26.85
CA LYS A 104 -0.61 2.98 -27.58
C LYS A 104 0.57 3.95 -27.53
N LEU A 105 1.21 4.08 -26.37
CA LEU A 105 2.36 4.97 -26.20
C LEU A 105 3.57 4.48 -27.00
N LEU A 106 3.83 3.18 -27.03
CA LEU A 106 4.90 2.56 -27.81
C LEU A 106 4.66 2.70 -29.32
N LEU A 107 3.43 2.48 -29.78
CA LEU A 107 3.02 2.68 -31.18
C LEU A 107 3.20 4.14 -31.60
N ASN A 108 2.79 5.09 -30.77
CA ASN A 108 2.93 6.53 -31.03
C ASN A 108 4.40 6.99 -31.11
N GLN A 109 5.33 6.26 -30.48
CA GLN A 109 6.77 6.52 -30.57
C GLN A 109 7.46 5.72 -31.69
N GLY A 110 6.69 5.01 -32.53
CA GLY A 110 7.19 4.29 -33.70
C GLY A 110 7.86 2.96 -33.39
N ILE A 111 7.63 2.38 -32.20
CA ILE A 111 8.09 1.02 -31.87
C ILE A 111 7.01 0.04 -32.33
N PRO A 112 7.27 -0.79 -33.37
CA PRO A 112 6.34 -1.82 -33.76
C PRO A 112 6.33 -2.91 -32.68
N MET A 113 5.22 -3.03 -31.96
CA MET A 113 4.98 -4.24 -31.17
C MET A 113 4.65 -5.36 -32.14
N GLN A 114 5.54 -6.35 -32.26
CA GLN A 114 5.22 -7.61 -32.94
C GLN A 114 4.13 -8.31 -32.12
N THR A 115 2.87 -8.00 -32.40
CA THR A 115 1.74 -8.85 -32.04
C THR A 115 1.96 -10.19 -32.73
N LYS A 116 2.57 -11.14 -32.02
CA LYS A 116 2.44 -12.56 -32.37
C LYS A 116 0.96 -12.89 -32.23
N GLN A 117 0.25 -12.82 -33.36
CA GLN A 117 -1.02 -13.52 -33.52
C GLN A 117 -0.73 -14.99 -33.22
N VAL A 118 -1.29 -15.47 -32.11
CA VAL A 118 -1.42 -16.90 -31.88
C VAL A 118 -2.43 -17.36 -32.92
N ASP A 119 -1.94 -18.07 -33.94
CA ASP A 119 -2.75 -18.83 -34.87
C ASP A 119 -3.74 -19.69 -34.06
N GLN A 120 -5.02 -19.33 -34.13
CA GLN A 120 -6.09 -20.26 -33.78
C GLN A 120 -6.10 -21.33 -34.88
N GLU A 121 -5.39 -22.44 -34.63
CA GLU A 121 -5.60 -23.67 -35.35
C GLU A 121 -7.05 -24.15 -35.12
N LYS A 122 -7.78 -24.05 -36.22
CA LYS A 122 -9.13 -24.52 -36.49
C LYS A 122 -9.29 -26.01 -36.13
N PRO A 123 -10.28 -26.43 -35.32
CA PRO A 123 -10.53 -27.84 -35.08
C PRO A 123 -11.20 -28.45 -36.32
N HIS A 124 -10.49 -29.36 -36.99
CA HIS A 124 -11.06 -30.20 -38.04
C HIS A 124 -11.58 -31.50 -37.43
N ASP A 125 -12.90 -31.62 -37.47
CA ASP A 125 -13.66 -32.86 -37.30
C ASP A 125 -13.21 -33.92 -38.33
N ALA A 126 -12.97 -35.17 -37.88
CA ALA A 126 -13.44 -36.41 -38.52
C ALA A 126 -12.81 -37.68 -37.90
N GLN A 127 -13.64 -38.41 -37.15
CA GLN A 127 -13.87 -39.86 -37.20
C GLN A 127 -12.71 -40.91 -37.04
N ARG A 128 -12.79 -41.57 -35.87
CA ARG A 128 -12.53 -42.98 -35.49
C ARG A 128 -12.81 -44.05 -36.59
N PRO A 129 -12.28 -45.31 -36.53
CA PRO A 129 -12.46 -46.21 -35.36
C PRO A 129 -11.41 -47.30 -35.04
N ASN A 130 -11.62 -47.92 -33.85
CA ASN A 130 -11.19 -49.25 -33.36
C ASN A 130 -9.69 -49.51 -33.16
N THR A 131 -9.23 -49.98 -31.99
CA THR A 131 -9.55 -51.31 -31.42
C THR A 131 -9.26 -51.35 -29.90
N GLN A 132 -10.11 -52.05 -29.15
CA GLN A 132 -10.03 -52.46 -27.72
C GLN A 132 -9.15 -53.74 -27.55
N PRO A 133 -8.99 -54.43 -26.38
CA PRO A 133 -9.32 -54.13 -24.96
C PRO A 133 -8.21 -54.58 -23.94
N ASN A 134 -8.58 -54.70 -22.65
CA ASN A 134 -7.91 -55.27 -21.45
C ASN A 134 -7.26 -54.24 -20.52
N ASN A 135 -7.40 -54.25 -19.18
CA ASN A 135 -7.87 -55.21 -18.17
C ASN A 135 -8.35 -54.39 -16.94
N GLU A 136 -9.51 -54.69 -16.34
CA GLU A 136 -9.73 -55.40 -15.06
C GLU A 136 -9.22 -54.73 -13.74
N ARG A 137 -10.14 -54.67 -12.75
CA ARG A 137 -9.98 -54.65 -11.26
C ARG A 137 -9.54 -53.34 -10.59
N ASP A 138 -9.99 -52.94 -9.41
CA ASP A 138 -10.95 -53.37 -8.38
C ASP A 138 -11.26 -52.09 -7.55
N LYS A 139 -12.51 -51.67 -7.37
CA LYS A 139 -13.37 -51.80 -6.18
C LYS A 139 -12.73 -51.61 -4.78
N ASP A 140 -13.21 -50.53 -4.16
CA ASP A 140 -13.85 -50.43 -2.83
C ASP A 140 -13.06 -50.29 -1.51
N SER A 141 -13.67 -49.43 -0.67
CA SER A 141 -13.66 -49.37 0.82
C SER A 141 -12.59 -48.51 1.49
N ARG A 142 -12.93 -47.33 2.05
CA ARG A 142 -13.52 -47.06 3.40
C ARG A 142 -12.63 -47.50 4.58
N LEU A 143 -12.19 -46.53 5.40
CA LEU A 143 -12.49 -46.35 6.84
C LEU A 143 -11.48 -45.38 7.50
N ALA A 144 -11.99 -44.45 8.31
CA ALA A 144 -11.27 -43.64 9.31
C ALA A 144 -11.10 -44.46 10.63
N PRO A 145 -10.76 -43.85 11.78
CA PRO A 145 -9.65 -42.98 12.18
C PRO A 145 -8.73 -43.71 13.20
N SER A 146 -7.57 -43.14 13.56
CA SER A 146 -6.76 -43.63 14.69
C SER A 146 -6.45 -42.50 15.65
N ASP A 147 -6.91 -42.67 16.88
CA ASP A 147 -6.47 -41.98 18.09
C ASP A 147 -4.96 -42.16 18.32
N GLY A 148 -4.36 -41.14 18.94
CA GLY A 148 -2.97 -41.13 19.36
C GLY A 148 -2.72 -40.01 20.36
N GLU A 149 -3.05 -40.27 21.62
CA GLU A 149 -2.47 -39.57 22.77
C GLU A 149 -0.94 -39.76 22.80
N ALA A 150 -0.19 -38.70 23.10
CA ALA A 150 0.71 -38.62 24.27
C ALA A 150 1.79 -37.51 24.15
N LYS A 151 2.07 -36.91 25.33
CA LYS A 151 3.31 -36.24 25.78
C LYS A 151 3.53 -34.78 25.36
N GLN A 152 3.43 -33.86 26.33
CA GLN A 152 4.50 -33.34 27.21
C GLN A 152 5.49 -32.44 26.47
N GLU A 153 5.50 -31.15 26.80
CA GLU A 153 6.64 -30.45 27.43
C GLU A 153 6.39 -28.93 27.44
N GLU A 154 6.35 -28.36 28.65
CA GLU A 154 6.70 -26.94 28.85
C GLU A 154 8.17 -26.73 28.48
N PRO A 155 8.54 -25.52 28.01
CA PRO A 155 9.30 -24.68 28.93
C PRO A 155 8.96 -23.18 28.83
N SER A 156 8.55 -22.65 29.97
CA SER A 156 9.01 -21.39 30.56
C SER A 156 10.19 -20.70 29.83
N ARG A 157 9.95 -19.55 29.19
CA ARG A 157 10.99 -18.57 28.84
C ARG A 157 10.51 -17.14 29.04
N THR A 158 10.90 -16.57 30.18
CA THR A 158 11.10 -15.14 30.40
C THR A 158 12.18 -14.58 29.46
N PRO A 159 11.99 -13.42 28.81
CA PRO A 159 13.10 -12.59 28.38
C PRO A 159 13.42 -11.53 29.43
N LYS A 160 14.69 -11.53 29.81
CA LYS A 160 15.38 -10.53 30.63
C LYS A 160 15.28 -9.14 30.01
N ILE A 161 14.94 -8.20 30.87
CA ILE A 161 15.21 -6.77 30.77
C ILE A 161 16.72 -6.58 30.58
N LEU A 162 17.12 -5.92 29.50
CA LEU A 162 18.45 -5.34 29.33
C LEU A 162 18.26 -3.84 29.16
N SER A 163 18.52 -3.16 30.26
CA SER A 163 18.66 -1.72 30.37
C SER A 163 19.91 -1.32 29.58
N GLU A 164 19.73 -0.56 28.50
CA GLU A 164 20.83 0.12 27.84
C GLU A 164 20.62 1.63 27.95
N THR A 165 21.39 2.18 28.88
CA THR A 165 21.64 3.60 29.10
C THR A 165 22.13 4.22 27.80
N ILE A 166 21.32 5.07 27.16
CA ILE A 166 21.78 5.94 26.08
C ILE A 166 21.93 7.36 26.62
N GLU A 167 23.17 7.81 26.49
CA GLU A 167 23.74 9.06 26.92
C GLU A 167 23.04 10.27 26.31
N LYS A 168 22.98 11.33 27.13
CA LYS A 168 22.64 12.70 26.74
C LYS A 168 23.63 13.22 25.67
N PRO A 169 23.16 13.79 24.56
CA PRO A 169 23.93 14.81 23.86
C PRO A 169 23.59 16.20 24.41
N SER A 170 24.67 16.81 24.89
CA SER A 170 24.87 18.22 25.22
C SER A 170 24.18 19.20 24.26
N VAL A 171 23.42 20.14 24.82
CA VAL A 171 22.79 21.25 24.10
C VAL A 171 23.84 22.33 23.89
N ALA A 172 24.34 22.47 22.66
CA ALA A 172 25.11 23.62 22.23
C ALA A 172 24.14 24.81 22.01
N SER A 173 24.35 25.87 22.79
CA SER A 173 23.70 27.17 22.64
C SER A 173 24.01 27.77 21.27
N VAL A 174 22.97 28.04 20.49
CA VAL A 174 23.03 28.90 19.31
C VAL A 174 22.30 30.21 19.64
N GLN A 175 23.14 31.21 19.87
CA GLN A 175 23.02 32.62 19.49
C GLN A 175 21.70 33.06 18.80
N GLU A 176 20.92 33.89 19.50
CA GLU A 176 19.89 34.72 18.88
C GLU A 176 20.22 36.19 19.16
N GLN A 177 20.77 36.85 18.13
CA GLN A 177 20.94 38.30 18.09
C GLN A 177 19.59 38.91 17.76
N ASN A 178 18.88 39.39 18.78
CA ASN A 178 17.65 40.16 18.59
C ASN A 178 18.01 41.64 18.38
N ALA A 179 18.08 42.03 17.11
CA ALA A 179 18.18 43.44 16.71
C ALA A 179 16.77 44.03 16.67
N THR A 180 16.34 44.62 17.79
CA THR A 180 15.16 45.49 17.81
C THR A 180 15.59 46.86 17.28
N ASN A 181 15.31 47.10 16.00
CA ASN A 181 15.31 48.44 15.42
C ASN A 181 14.35 49.32 16.21
N GLN A 182 14.92 50.35 16.83
CA GLN A 182 14.21 51.57 17.18
C GLN A 182 13.88 52.30 15.87
N ASP A 183 12.63 52.69 15.70
CA ASP A 183 12.31 53.89 14.91
C ASP A 183 11.40 54.79 15.77
N PRO A 184 11.80 56.06 16.00
CA PRO A 184 11.03 57.09 16.68
C PRO A 184 10.29 57.97 15.66
N ASP A 185 9.02 58.29 15.94
CA ASP A 185 8.26 59.49 15.53
C ASP A 185 6.76 59.16 15.73
N SER A 186 6.04 59.63 16.74
CA SER A 186 5.79 61.02 17.14
C SER A 186 5.47 61.92 15.94
N MET A 187 4.19 62.09 15.62
CA MET A 187 3.58 63.41 15.54
C MET A 187 2.06 63.33 15.72
N ASP A 188 1.61 64.16 16.66
CA ASP A 188 0.25 64.52 17.00
C ASP A 188 -0.55 65.05 15.81
N VAL A 189 -1.87 64.76 15.80
CA VAL A 189 -2.87 65.66 15.19
C VAL A 189 -4.13 65.63 16.06
N ASP A 190 -4.23 66.61 16.95
CA ASP A 190 -5.48 67.02 17.59
C ASP A 190 -6.19 68.09 16.73
N GLY A 191 -7.53 68.05 16.78
CA GLY A 191 -8.44 69.21 16.93
C GLY A 191 -8.36 70.40 15.99
#